data_AF-A0A1T5CUQ2-F1
#
_entry.id   AF-A0A1T5CUQ2-F1
#
_cell.length_a   1.000
_cell.length_b   1.000
_cell.length_c   1.000
_cell.angle_alpha   90.00
_cell.angle_beta   90.00
_cell.angle_gamma   90.00
#
_symmetry.space_group_name_H-M   'P 1'
#
loop_
_entity.id
_entity.type
_entity.pdbx_description
1 polymer ?
#
loop_
_entity_poly.entity_id
_entity_poly.type
_entity_poly.pdbx_seq_one_letter_code
_entity_poly.pdbx_strand_id
1 'polypeptide(L)'
;MTPLLALALLSTAQTAPAWIAGDWDPYSNAFTGLRILTVGKDSLTWHGCQNAHFDVVDAKDNTLTIRLAKNTACRLDDEPPTRIDTVRFTLRDNHCDLAVSIYASPDALARNEPAAEGLYGKSKCPSGPAAQAATNLSTTPR
;
A
#
# COMPACT_ATOMS: atom_id res chain seq x y z
N MET A 1 -9.84 38.27 36.75
CA MET A 1 -9.32 36.88 36.75
C MET A 1 -9.90 36.18 35.54
N THR A 2 -9.11 36.06 34.48
CA THR A 2 -9.53 35.53 33.17
C THR A 2 -9.21 34.03 33.14
N PRO A 3 -10.17 33.11 32.96
CA PRO A 3 -9.85 31.72 32.79
C PRO A 3 -9.38 31.48 31.35
N LEU A 4 -8.09 31.18 31.21
CA LEU A 4 -7.52 30.65 29.97
C LEU A 4 -8.10 29.25 29.72
N LEU A 5 -9.06 29.15 28.82
CA LEU A 5 -9.51 27.89 28.24
C LEU A 5 -8.40 27.35 27.33
N ALA A 6 -7.61 26.41 27.85
CA ALA A 6 -6.70 25.61 27.06
C ALA A 6 -7.52 24.67 26.17
N LEU A 7 -7.63 24.98 24.87
CA LEU A 7 -8.10 24.03 23.87
C LEU A 7 -7.05 22.92 23.75
N ALA A 8 -7.31 21.78 24.39
CA ALA A 8 -6.62 20.55 24.08
C ALA A 8 -6.98 20.13 22.65
N LEU A 9 -6.03 20.30 21.72
CA LEU A 9 -6.08 19.71 20.39
C LEU A 9 -5.97 18.19 20.56
N LEU A 10 -7.11 17.52 20.74
CA LEU A 10 -7.21 16.07 20.59
C LEU A 10 -6.97 15.75 19.11
N SER A 11 -5.70 15.57 18.75
CA SER A 11 -5.32 15.05 17.44
C SER A 11 -5.77 13.58 17.40
N THR A 12 -6.97 13.33 16.87
CA THR A 12 -7.47 11.98 16.66
C THR A 12 -6.64 11.35 15.55
N ALA A 13 -5.62 10.57 15.93
CA ALA A 13 -4.85 9.77 14.98
C ALA A 13 -5.83 8.88 14.20
N GLN A 14 -5.93 9.12 12.89
CA GLN A 14 -6.84 8.38 12.03
C GLN A 14 -6.40 6.92 12.01
N THR A 15 -7.33 6.00 12.24
CA THR A 15 -7.02 4.56 12.29
C THR A 15 -7.16 3.95 10.90
N ALA A 16 -6.31 2.97 10.59
CA ALA A 16 -6.42 2.24 9.33
C ALA A 16 -7.77 1.48 9.26
N PRO A 17 -8.49 1.53 8.12
CA PRO A 17 -9.72 0.76 7.95
C PRO A 17 -9.52 -0.73 8.16
N ALA A 18 -10.52 -1.41 8.72
CA ALA A 18 -10.42 -2.85 9.00
C ALA A 18 -10.18 -3.71 7.74
N TRP A 19 -10.58 -3.23 6.55
CA TRP A 19 -10.44 -3.99 5.31
C TRP A 19 -9.00 -4.21 4.87
N ILE A 20 -8.05 -3.34 5.28
CA ILE A 20 -6.63 -3.44 4.88
C ILE A 20 -5.89 -4.51 5.69
N ALA A 21 -6.37 -4.84 6.89
CA ALA A 21 -5.65 -5.70 7.82
C ALA A 21 -5.50 -7.14 7.31
N GLY A 22 -4.36 -7.74 7.61
CA GLY A 22 -4.02 -9.13 7.29
C GLY A 22 -2.99 -9.26 6.17
N ASP A 23 -2.91 -10.48 5.65
CA ASP A 23 -1.95 -10.87 4.62
C ASP A 23 -2.54 -10.73 3.22
N TRP A 24 -1.72 -10.24 2.31
CA TRP A 24 -2.02 -10.07 0.90
C TRP A 24 -0.91 -10.69 0.05
N ASP A 25 -1.31 -11.54 -0.90
CA ASP A 25 -0.40 -12.26 -1.78
C ASP A 25 -0.08 -11.44 -3.04
N PRO A 26 1.19 -11.26 -3.42
CA PRO A 26 1.52 -10.57 -4.65
C PRO A 26 1.18 -11.44 -5.86
N TYR A 27 0.57 -10.87 -6.88
CA TYR A 27 0.38 -11.56 -8.16
C TYR A 27 0.71 -10.71 -9.39
N SER A 28 1.08 -9.43 -9.20
CA SER A 28 1.70 -8.63 -10.25
C SER A 28 3.22 -8.79 -10.24
N ASN A 29 3.85 -8.87 -11.42
CA ASN A 29 5.30 -9.01 -11.57
C ASN A 29 6.11 -7.94 -10.81
N ALA A 30 5.58 -6.71 -10.71
CA ALA A 30 6.25 -5.60 -10.01
C ALA A 30 6.46 -5.88 -8.50
N PHE A 31 5.61 -6.69 -7.88
CA PHE A 31 5.63 -6.95 -6.44
C PHE A 31 5.92 -8.39 -6.06
N THR A 32 6.15 -9.29 -7.03
CA THR A 32 6.57 -10.66 -6.74
C THR A 32 7.85 -10.70 -5.90
N GLY A 33 8.78 -9.76 -6.12
CA GLY A 33 10.01 -9.59 -5.32
C GLY A 33 9.75 -9.12 -3.89
N LEU A 34 8.68 -8.32 -3.67
CA LEU A 34 8.30 -7.81 -2.35
C LEU A 34 7.62 -8.87 -1.47
N ARG A 35 7.28 -10.04 -2.01
CA ARG A 35 6.62 -11.15 -1.28
C ARG A 35 5.31 -10.70 -0.64
N ILE A 36 4.81 -11.45 0.34
CA ILE A 36 3.55 -11.18 1.03
C ILE A 36 3.62 -9.80 1.71
N LEU A 37 2.56 -9.01 1.52
CA LEU A 37 2.32 -7.80 2.28
C LEU A 37 1.45 -8.15 3.49
N THR A 38 1.97 -7.93 4.69
CA THR A 38 1.20 -8.06 5.94
C THR A 38 0.93 -6.67 6.51
N VAL A 39 -0.33 -6.32 6.71
CA VAL A 39 -0.74 -5.04 7.33
C VAL A 39 -1.37 -5.30 8.70
N GLY A 40 -0.71 -4.77 9.73
CA GLY A 40 -1.20 -4.76 11.11
C GLY A 40 -2.02 -3.50 11.41
N LYS A 41 -2.19 -3.21 12.71
CA LYS A 41 -2.94 -2.03 13.17
C LYS A 41 -2.26 -0.71 12.77
N ASP A 42 -0.95 -0.66 12.90
CA ASP A 42 -0.11 0.54 12.72
C ASP A 42 1.27 0.21 12.11
N SER A 43 1.46 -1.03 11.65
CA SER A 43 2.71 -1.51 11.08
C SER A 43 2.47 -2.30 9.80
N LEU A 44 3.39 -2.23 8.86
CA LEU A 44 3.40 -3.11 7.68
C LEU A 44 4.69 -3.91 7.59
N THR A 45 4.60 -5.06 6.91
CA THR A 45 5.75 -5.91 6.57
C THR A 45 5.66 -6.34 5.12
N TRP A 46 6.80 -6.28 4.41
CA TRP A 46 7.06 -6.96 3.14
C TRP A 46 8.54 -7.36 3.08
N HIS A 47 8.98 -8.01 2.01
CA HIS A 47 10.39 -8.31 1.82
C HIS A 47 11.23 -7.02 1.74
N GLY A 48 12.24 -6.88 2.61
CA GLY A 48 13.03 -5.65 2.72
C GLY A 48 12.43 -4.54 3.61
N CYS A 49 11.30 -4.78 4.28
CA CYS A 49 10.68 -3.85 5.23
C CYS A 49 9.97 -4.63 6.33
N GLN A 50 10.52 -4.59 7.53
CA GLN A 50 10.04 -5.38 8.66
C GLN A 50 9.44 -4.45 9.72
N ASN A 51 8.20 -4.72 10.13
CA ASN A 51 7.51 -4.00 11.21
C ASN A 51 7.59 -2.47 11.06
N ALA A 52 7.40 -1.97 9.85
CA ALA A 52 7.48 -0.55 9.60
C ALA A 52 6.22 0.15 10.08
N HIS A 53 6.37 0.92 11.15
CA HIS A 53 5.29 1.76 11.67
C HIS A 53 4.87 2.80 10.63
N PHE A 54 3.58 3.09 10.61
CA PHE A 54 3.00 4.08 9.72
C PHE A 54 1.96 4.95 10.41
N ASP A 55 1.78 6.16 9.88
CA ASP A 55 0.67 7.05 10.19
C ASP A 55 -0.32 7.04 9.02
N VAL A 56 -1.62 7.12 9.32
CA VAL A 56 -2.65 7.31 8.29
C VAL A 56 -2.70 8.79 7.90
N VAL A 57 -2.50 9.06 6.61
CA VAL A 57 -2.53 10.41 6.03
C VAL A 57 -3.91 10.75 5.46
N ASP A 58 -4.55 9.76 4.83
CA ASP A 58 -5.91 9.88 4.27
C ASP A 58 -6.56 8.50 4.29
N ALA A 59 -7.84 8.45 4.63
CA ALA A 59 -8.64 7.23 4.49
C ALA A 59 -10.05 7.57 4.01
N LYS A 60 -10.43 6.92 2.92
CA LYS A 60 -11.74 6.96 2.26
C LYS A 60 -12.26 5.52 2.15
N ASP A 61 -13.52 5.36 1.73
CA ASP A 61 -14.22 4.07 1.72
C ASP A 61 -13.35 2.91 1.20
N ASN A 62 -12.73 3.10 0.03
CA ASN A 62 -11.91 2.08 -0.63
C ASN A 62 -10.44 2.49 -0.81
N THR A 63 -9.99 3.58 -0.18
CA THR A 63 -8.62 4.09 -0.35
C THR A 63 -8.00 4.42 0.98
N LEU A 64 -6.77 3.98 1.20
CA LEU A 64 -5.97 4.29 2.38
C LEU A 64 -4.61 4.80 1.93
N THR A 65 -4.22 5.99 2.37
CA THR A 65 -2.87 6.50 2.19
C THR A 65 -2.17 6.53 3.55
N ILE A 66 -1.05 5.83 3.65
CA ILE A 66 -0.20 5.81 4.84
C ILE A 66 1.16 6.43 4.55
N ARG A 67 1.77 7.01 5.58
CA ARG A 67 3.17 7.43 5.56
C ARG A 67 3.97 6.57 6.52
N LEU A 68 5.08 6.01 6.04
CA LEU A 68 5.98 5.23 6.87
C LEU A 68 6.79 6.14 7.77
N ALA A 69 7.08 5.66 8.98
CA ALA A 69 7.95 6.38 9.90
C ALA A 69 9.32 6.66 9.25
N LYS A 70 9.90 7.82 9.55
CA LYS A 70 11.12 8.30 8.88
C LYS A 70 12.33 7.39 9.10
N ASN A 71 12.35 6.67 10.20
CA ASN A 71 13.40 5.74 10.60
C ASN A 71 13.27 4.35 9.96
N THR A 72 12.26 4.10 9.13
CA THR A 72 12.11 2.82 8.46
C THR A 72 13.17 2.65 7.37
N ALA A 73 13.74 1.45 7.29
CA ALA A 73 14.70 1.08 6.25
C ALA A 73 14.02 0.57 4.96
N CYS A 74 12.72 0.81 4.79
CA CYS A 74 11.92 0.22 3.73
C CYS A 74 12.35 0.74 2.35
N ARG A 75 12.69 -0.20 1.48
CA ARG A 75 13.15 0.04 0.11
C ARG A 75 12.44 -0.90 -0.84
N LEU A 76 12.29 -0.47 -2.09
CA LEU A 76 11.96 -1.35 -3.20
C LEU A 76 13.20 -2.19 -3.56
N ASP A 77 12.97 -3.35 -4.17
CA ASP A 77 14.01 -4.29 -4.63
C ASP A 77 14.48 -3.94 -6.07
N ASP A 78 14.62 -2.64 -6.34
CA ASP A 78 15.12 -2.07 -7.60
C ASP A 78 16.59 -1.60 -7.46
N GLU A 79 17.24 -1.29 -8.59
CA GLU A 79 18.62 -0.81 -8.60
C GLU A 79 18.70 0.57 -9.30
N PRO A 80 19.07 1.65 -8.58
CA PRO A 80 19.37 1.70 -7.15
C PRO A 80 18.10 1.56 -6.28
N PRO A 81 18.20 1.04 -5.03
CA PRO A 81 17.02 0.82 -4.18
C PRO A 81 16.26 2.11 -3.85
N THR A 82 14.99 2.16 -4.25
CA THR A 82 14.13 3.31 -4.03
C THR A 82 13.57 3.35 -2.60
N ARG A 83 13.72 4.48 -1.91
CA ARG A 83 13.06 4.72 -0.61
C ARG A 83 11.55 4.68 -0.73
N ILE A 84 10.90 4.05 0.25
CA ILE A 84 9.46 4.04 0.40
C ILE A 84 9.09 5.04 1.49
N ASP A 85 8.33 6.06 1.13
CA ASP A 85 7.84 7.08 2.06
C ASP A 85 6.36 6.93 2.34
N THR A 86 5.57 6.92 1.28
CA THR A 86 4.11 6.89 1.34
C THR A 86 3.61 5.72 0.51
N VAL A 87 2.59 5.04 1.00
CA VAL A 87 1.93 3.94 0.30
C VAL A 87 0.46 4.26 0.19
N ARG A 88 -0.09 4.20 -1.01
CA ARG A 88 -1.53 4.30 -1.26
C ARG A 88 -2.08 2.94 -1.64
N PHE A 89 -3.04 2.50 -0.86
CA PHE A 89 -3.81 1.29 -1.04
C PHE A 89 -5.18 1.65 -1.62
N THR A 90 -5.61 0.93 -2.65
CA THR A 90 -6.96 1.03 -3.20
C THR A 90 -7.57 -0.35 -3.30
N LEU A 91 -8.60 -0.60 -2.49
CA LEU A 91 -9.40 -1.82 -2.56
C LEU A 91 -10.25 -1.76 -3.84
N ARG A 92 -10.13 -2.77 -4.69
CA ARG A 92 -10.94 -2.88 -5.91
C ARG A 92 -12.37 -3.33 -5.57
N ASP A 93 -13.29 -3.10 -6.50
CA ASP A 93 -14.73 -3.38 -6.33
C ASP A 93 -15.05 -4.86 -6.04
N ASN A 94 -14.14 -5.78 -6.41
CA ASN A 94 -14.28 -7.19 -6.05
C ASN A 94 -13.93 -7.50 -4.58
N HIS A 95 -13.52 -6.49 -3.81
CA HIS A 95 -13.08 -6.59 -2.41
C HIS A 95 -11.97 -7.62 -2.14
N CYS A 96 -11.28 -8.00 -3.20
CA CYS A 96 -10.34 -9.11 -3.23
C CYS A 96 -8.96 -8.69 -3.70
N ASP A 97 -8.91 -7.68 -4.55
CA ASP A 97 -7.68 -7.13 -5.09
C ASP A 97 -7.37 -5.79 -4.44
N LEU A 98 -6.10 -5.62 -4.12
CA LEU A 98 -5.54 -4.43 -3.52
C LEU A 98 -4.54 -3.83 -4.50
N ALA A 99 -4.89 -2.69 -5.09
CA ALA A 99 -3.92 -1.90 -5.82
C ALA A 99 -3.04 -1.13 -4.83
N VAL A 100 -1.73 -1.18 -5.04
CA VAL A 100 -0.75 -0.51 -4.20
C VAL A 100 0.11 0.38 -5.08
N SER A 101 0.16 1.66 -4.75
CA SER A 101 1.06 2.66 -5.34
C SER A 101 2.06 3.10 -4.27
N ILE A 102 3.35 3.01 -4.57
CA ILE A 102 4.46 3.35 -3.67
C ILE A 102 5.08 4.67 -4.13
N TYR A 103 5.26 5.60 -3.19
CA TYR A 103 5.84 6.92 -3.45
C TYR A 103 7.12 7.11 -2.65
N ALA A 104 8.14 7.68 -3.29
CA ALA A 104 9.43 7.96 -2.67
C ALA A 104 9.42 9.20 -1.76
N SER A 105 8.40 10.06 -1.89
CA SER A 105 8.24 11.27 -1.08
C SER A 105 6.80 11.79 -1.08
N PRO A 106 6.45 12.69 -0.14
CA PRO A 106 5.17 13.40 -0.16
C PRO A 106 4.95 14.24 -1.42
N ASP A 107 6.02 14.79 -2.01
CA ASP A 107 5.92 15.58 -3.25
C ASP A 107 5.58 14.69 -4.44
N ALA A 108 6.13 13.47 -4.48
CA ALA A 108 5.77 12.47 -5.49
C ALA A 108 4.29 12.06 -5.36
N LEU A 109 3.79 11.90 -4.13
CA LEU A 109 2.36 11.68 -3.88
C LEU A 109 1.52 12.85 -4.42
N ALA A 110 1.91 14.10 -4.13
CA ALA A 110 1.16 15.29 -4.54
C ALA A 110 1.07 15.43 -6.07
N ARG A 111 2.10 14.98 -6.81
CA ARG A 111 2.09 14.93 -8.28
C ARG A 111 1.49 13.64 -8.85
N ASN A 112 1.12 12.69 -7.99
CA ASN A 112 0.67 11.35 -8.37
C ASN A 112 1.70 10.62 -9.27
N GLU A 113 2.97 10.67 -8.89
CA GLU A 113 4.12 10.03 -9.55
C GLU A 113 4.62 8.85 -8.69
N PRO A 114 4.00 7.66 -8.78
CA PRO A 114 4.45 6.50 -8.03
C PRO A 114 5.79 5.98 -8.56
N ALA A 115 6.66 5.57 -7.65
CA ALA A 115 7.90 4.87 -7.98
C ALA A 115 7.65 3.42 -8.40
N ALA A 116 6.61 2.79 -7.83
CA ALA A 116 6.16 1.46 -8.23
C ALA A 116 4.65 1.31 -8.02
N GLU A 117 4.04 0.50 -8.87
CA GLU A 117 2.63 0.13 -8.79
C GLU A 117 2.46 -1.37 -9.03
N GLY A 118 1.44 -1.94 -8.41
CA GLY A 118 1.13 -3.35 -8.55
C GLY A 118 -0.09 -3.76 -7.76
N LEU A 119 -0.32 -5.08 -7.72
CA LEU A 119 -1.52 -5.68 -7.17
C LEU A 119 -1.16 -6.80 -6.19
N TYR A 120 -1.91 -6.83 -5.09
CA TYR A 120 -1.98 -7.94 -4.18
C TYR A 120 -3.41 -8.48 -4.10
N GLY A 121 -3.57 -9.75 -3.73
CA GLY A 121 -4.86 -10.40 -3.58
C GLY A 121 -4.99 -11.16 -2.27
N LYS A 122 -6.23 -11.39 -1.81
CA LYS A 122 -6.47 -12.31 -0.68
C LYS A 122 -6.48 -13.76 -1.16
N SER A 123 -5.78 -14.65 -0.45
CA SER A 123 -5.63 -16.06 -0.83
C SER A 123 -6.96 -16.85 -0.93
N LYS A 124 -8.01 -16.41 -0.24
CA LYS A 124 -9.34 -17.05 -0.22
C LYS A 124 -10.37 -16.35 -1.09
N CYS A 125 -9.97 -15.36 -1.88
CA CYS A 125 -10.86 -14.77 -2.85
C CYS A 125 -11.06 -15.71 -4.03
N PRO A 126 -12.30 -15.84 -4.56
CA PRO A 126 -12.52 -16.55 -5.80
C PRO A 126 -11.64 -15.85 -6.83
N SER A 127 -10.62 -16.56 -7.32
CA SER A 127 -9.65 -16.00 -8.25
C SER A 127 -10.45 -15.42 -9.42
N GLY A 128 -10.49 -14.08 -9.53
CA GLY A 128 -10.89 -13.43 -10.77
C GLY A 128 -10.08 -14.07 -11.90
N PRO A 129 -10.67 -14.28 -13.10
CA PRO A 129 -10.21 -15.29 -14.03
C PRO A 129 -8.71 -15.14 -14.32
N ALA A 130 -7.91 -16.09 -13.83
CA ALA A 130 -6.48 -16.25 -14.13
C ALA A 130 -6.20 -16.57 -15.62
N ALA A 131 -7.17 -16.35 -16.51
CA ALA A 131 -7.20 -16.80 -17.89
C ALA A 131 -7.28 -15.65 -18.93
N GLN A 132 -7.17 -14.38 -18.54
CA GLN A 132 -7.21 -13.25 -19.50
C GLN A 132 -5.92 -12.42 -19.59
N ALA A 133 -4.98 -12.56 -18.65
CA ALA A 133 -3.69 -11.86 -18.75
C ALA A 133 -2.64 -12.60 -19.60
N ALA A 134 -2.80 -13.92 -19.82
CA ALA A 134 -1.85 -14.73 -20.60
C ALA A 134 -2.28 -14.95 -22.08
N THR A 135 -3.50 -14.57 -22.46
CA THR A 135 -4.08 -14.95 -23.76
C THR A 135 -3.81 -13.94 -24.88
N ASN A 136 -3.21 -12.79 -24.58
CA ASN A 136 -2.92 -11.75 -25.59
C ASN A 136 -1.49 -11.77 -26.15
N LEU A 137 -0.71 -12.84 -25.96
CA LEU A 137 0.69 -12.90 -26.43
C LEU A 137 1.00 -14.05 -27.40
N SER A 138 0.01 -14.66 -28.05
CA SER A 138 0.30 -15.68 -29.06
C SER A 138 -0.72 -15.74 -30.20
N THR A 139 -0.64 -14.78 -31.12
CA THR A 139 -1.05 -14.99 -32.51
C THR A 139 -0.09 -14.28 -33.46
N THR A 140 1.02 -14.94 -33.79
CA THR A 140 1.68 -14.73 -35.09
C THR A 140 1.38 -15.98 -35.92
N PRO A 141 0.50 -15.91 -36.93
CA PRO A 141 0.38 -16.99 -37.89
C PRO A 141 1.56 -16.95 -38.86
N ARG A 142 2.00 -18.15 -39.23
CA ARG A 142 3.09 -18.47 -40.16
C ARG A 142 2.76 -18.12 -41.61
#